data_AF-C6WRF8-F1
#
_entry.id   AF-C6WRF8-F1
#
_cell.length_a   1.000
_cell.length_b   1.000
_cell.length_c   1.000
_cell.angle_alpha   90.00
_cell.angle_beta   90.00
_cell.angle_gamma   90.00
#
_symmetry.space_group_name_H-M   'P 1'
#
loop_
_entity.id
_entity.type
_entity.pdbx_description
1 polymer ?
#
loop_
_entity_poly.entity_id
_entity_poly.type
_entity_poly.pdbx_seq_one_letter_code
_entity_poly.pdbx_strand_id
1 'polypeptide(L)'
;MGGVVVYEPEDADEVEGLPWAVTFEASGGEDWGSFVCGPYLRDDAVALAESVVSQRRGKVLAVVEPLLPVEDVADVLATIDELQEEYEEDEEEA
;
A
#
# COMPACT_ATOMS: atom_id res chain seq x y z
N MET A 1 -4.85 -3.07 -15.84
CA MET A 1 -5.86 -3.99 -15.28
C MET A 1 -5.73 -3.82 -13.78
N GLY A 2 -6.66 -3.10 -13.16
CA GLY A 2 -6.66 -2.85 -11.72
C GLY A 2 -7.24 -4.02 -10.94
N GLY A 3 -7.05 -4.01 -9.62
CA GLY A 3 -7.41 -5.13 -8.76
C GLY A 3 -7.24 -4.78 -7.29
N VAL A 4 -7.54 -5.75 -6.42
CA VAL A 4 -7.24 -5.69 -4.99
C VAL A 4 -6.12 -6.67 -4.72
N VAL A 5 -5.05 -6.20 -4.11
CA VAL A 5 -3.95 -7.01 -3.57
C VAL A 5 -4.08 -6.96 -2.06
N VAL A 6 -4.15 -8.13 -1.43
CA VAL A 6 -4.25 -8.23 0.03
C VAL A 6 -3.00 -8.93 0.52
N TYR A 7 -2.33 -8.34 1.50
CA TYR A 7 -1.23 -9.00 2.20
C TYR A 7 -1.73 -10.27 2.90
N GLU A 8 -1.07 -11.38 2.64
CA GLU A 8 -1.32 -12.67 3.29
C GLU A 8 -0.08 -13.03 4.13
N PRO A 9 -0.15 -12.93 5.47
CA PRO A 9 0.97 -13.33 6.34
C PRO A 9 1.17 -14.86 6.28
N GLU A 10 2.38 -15.32 6.60
CA GLU A 10 2.65 -16.75 6.72
C GLU A 10 1.94 -17.33 7.97
N ASP A 11 1.96 -16.57 9.07
CA ASP A 11 1.24 -16.89 10.31
C ASP A 11 0.26 -15.76 10.68
N ALA A 12 -1.01 -16.12 10.93
CA ALA A 12 -2.05 -15.15 11.24
C ALA A 12 -1.77 -14.33 12.52
N ASP A 13 -1.04 -14.91 13.45
CA ASP A 13 -0.61 -14.27 14.70
C ASP A 13 0.33 -13.07 14.45
N GLU A 14 1.05 -13.02 13.33
CA GLU A 14 1.97 -11.92 12.97
C GLU A 14 1.25 -10.58 12.79
N VAL A 15 -0.01 -10.64 12.38
CA VAL A 15 -0.83 -9.47 12.06
C VAL A 15 -2.05 -9.35 12.96
N GLU A 16 -2.17 -10.21 13.99
CA GLU A 16 -3.31 -10.20 14.89
C GLU A 16 -3.38 -8.89 15.66
N GLY A 17 -4.51 -8.20 15.56
CA GLY A 17 -4.75 -6.93 16.24
C GLY A 17 -4.04 -5.71 15.64
N LEU A 18 -3.24 -5.88 14.58
CA LEU A 18 -2.62 -4.76 13.88
C LEU A 18 -3.66 -3.96 13.08
N PRO A 19 -3.56 -2.63 13.02
CA PRO A 19 -4.39 -1.82 12.14
C PRO A 19 -4.00 -2.03 10.68
N TRP A 20 -4.98 -2.00 9.79
CA TRP A 20 -4.78 -2.16 8.34
C TRP A 20 -4.95 -0.83 7.61
N ALA A 21 -4.23 -0.66 6.52
CA ALA A 21 -4.33 0.47 5.61
C ALA A 21 -4.65 0.00 4.19
N VAL A 22 -5.17 0.92 3.37
CA VAL A 22 -5.37 0.71 1.94
C VAL A 22 -4.62 1.79 1.16
N THR A 23 -3.68 1.39 0.33
CA THR A 23 -3.01 2.25 -0.64
C THR A 23 -3.74 2.16 -1.97
N PHE A 24 -4.22 3.29 -2.48
CA PHE A 24 -4.85 3.38 -3.80
C PHE A 24 -3.89 4.04 -4.78
N GLU A 25 -3.72 3.44 -5.95
CA GLU A 25 -2.85 3.95 -7.00
C GLU A 25 -3.49 3.82 -8.39
N ALA A 26 -2.99 4.62 -9.33
CA ALA A 26 -3.48 4.65 -10.69
C ALA A 26 -3.22 3.32 -11.41
N SER A 27 -4.20 2.85 -12.18
CA SER A 27 -4.03 1.67 -13.04
C SER A 27 -4.77 1.83 -14.35
N GLY A 28 -4.34 1.11 -15.38
CA GLY A 28 -5.04 1.09 -16.67
C GLY A 28 -4.90 2.39 -17.47
N GLY A 29 -3.73 3.02 -17.42
CA GLY A 29 -3.38 4.22 -18.21
C GLY A 29 -3.86 5.54 -17.60
N GLU A 30 -4.29 5.52 -16.34
CA GLU A 30 -4.48 6.74 -15.56
C GLU A 30 -3.13 7.21 -14.98
N ASP A 31 -3.01 8.51 -14.69
CA ASP A 31 -1.77 9.14 -14.25
C ASP A 31 -2.08 10.08 -13.07
N TRP A 32 -2.19 9.49 -11.88
CA TRP A 32 -2.42 10.23 -10.64
C TRP A 32 -1.66 9.55 -9.49
N GLY A 33 -1.20 10.34 -8.53
CA GLY A 33 -0.35 9.86 -7.43
C GLY A 33 -1.10 9.02 -6.40
N SER A 34 -0.41 8.05 -5.80
CA SER A 34 -0.99 7.17 -4.80
C SER A 34 -1.37 7.90 -3.51
N PHE A 35 -2.31 7.34 -2.75
CA PHE A 35 -2.65 7.84 -1.42
C PHE A 35 -3.11 6.70 -0.50
N VAL A 36 -2.92 6.89 0.81
CA VAL A 36 -3.21 5.89 1.84
C VAL A 36 -4.46 6.28 2.64
N CYS A 37 -5.29 5.30 2.97
CA CYS A 37 -6.46 5.41 3.85
C CYS A 37 -6.36 4.43 5.03
N GLY A 38 -6.81 4.84 6.21
CA GLY A 38 -6.81 4.00 7.42
C GLY A 38 -6.70 4.82 8.72
N PRO A 39 -6.60 4.15 9.89
CA PRO A 39 -6.55 2.69 10.08
C PRO A 39 -7.93 2.00 10.04
N TYR A 40 -7.95 0.73 9.67
CA TYR A 40 -9.14 -0.14 9.60
C TYR A 40 -8.90 -1.49 10.30
N LEU A 41 -9.98 -2.26 10.51
CA LEU A 41 -9.88 -3.71 10.64
C LEU A 41 -9.64 -4.33 9.26
N ARG A 42 -9.01 -5.52 9.20
CA ARG A 42 -8.69 -6.20 7.93
C ARG A 42 -9.90 -6.33 7.00
N ASP A 43 -11.00 -6.88 7.51
CA ASP A 43 -12.19 -7.14 6.70
C ASP A 43 -12.83 -5.83 6.18
N ASP A 44 -12.79 -4.76 6.97
CA ASP A 44 -13.28 -3.44 6.56
C ASP A 44 -12.39 -2.83 5.46
N ALA A 45 -11.07 -3.00 5.57
CA ALA A 45 -10.11 -2.55 4.55
C ALA A 45 -10.32 -3.27 3.22
N VAL A 46 -10.47 -4.60 3.24
CA VAL A 46 -10.75 -5.42 2.05
C VAL A 46 -12.08 -5.01 1.41
N ALA A 47 -13.15 -4.87 2.21
CA ALA A 47 -14.45 -4.49 1.70
C ALA A 47 -14.45 -3.09 1.04
N LEU A 48 -13.71 -2.13 1.61
CA LEU A 48 -13.51 -0.80 1.02
C LEU A 48 -12.77 -0.89 -0.31
N ALA A 49 -11.65 -1.63 -0.35
CA ALA A 49 -10.83 -1.79 -1.54
C ALA A 49 -11.65 -2.39 -2.71
N GLU A 50 -12.37 -3.48 -2.47
CA GLU A 50 -13.23 -4.12 -3.46
C GLU A 50 -14.33 -3.17 -3.98
N SER A 51 -14.92 -2.38 -3.07
CA SER A 51 -15.95 -1.40 -3.39
C SER A 51 -15.42 -0.26 -4.27
N VAL A 52 -14.19 0.21 -4.05
CA VAL A 52 -13.57 1.28 -4.86
C VAL A 52 -13.16 0.75 -6.23
N VAL A 53 -12.48 -0.40 -6.29
CA VAL A 53 -12.00 -1.01 -7.54
C VAL A 53 -13.17 -1.34 -8.48
N SER A 54 -14.27 -1.87 -7.93
CA SER A 54 -15.48 -2.17 -8.71
C SER A 54 -16.14 -0.90 -9.27
N GLN A 55 -16.25 0.18 -8.48
CA GLN A 55 -16.82 1.45 -8.95
C GLN A 55 -15.97 2.16 -10.00
N ARG A 56 -14.64 2.03 -9.91
CA ARG A 56 -13.69 2.62 -10.86
C ARG A 56 -13.36 1.70 -12.05
N ARG A 57 -14.13 0.63 -12.24
CA ARG A 57 -14.04 -0.30 -13.40
C ARG A 57 -12.62 -0.84 -13.62
N GLY A 58 -11.89 -1.14 -12.54
CA GLY A 58 -10.53 -1.67 -12.64
C GLY A 58 -9.49 -0.69 -13.18
N LYS A 59 -9.71 0.62 -13.03
CA LYS A 59 -8.71 1.68 -13.27
C LYS A 59 -7.96 2.12 -12.01
N VAL A 60 -8.08 1.34 -10.95
CA VAL A 60 -7.46 1.56 -9.64
C VAL A 60 -6.86 0.23 -9.22
N LEU A 61 -5.64 0.26 -8.73
CA LEU A 61 -5.06 -0.80 -7.92
C LEU A 61 -5.21 -0.40 -6.45
N ALA A 62 -5.63 -1.35 -5.62
CA ALA A 62 -5.76 -1.16 -4.19
C ALA A 62 -4.91 -2.22 -3.49
N VAL A 63 -3.95 -1.77 -2.68
CA VAL A 63 -3.09 -2.64 -1.86
C VAL A 63 -3.59 -2.54 -0.41
N VAL A 64 -3.92 -3.68 0.18
CA VAL A 64 -4.46 -3.80 1.54
C VAL A 64 -3.44 -4.53 2.41
N GLU A 65 -2.89 -3.82 3.38
CA GLU A 65 -1.75 -4.31 4.18
C GLU A 65 -1.83 -3.89 5.65
N PRO A 66 -1.28 -4.68 6.59
CA PRO A 66 -1.17 -4.31 7.99
C PRO A 66 -0.10 -3.22 8.18
N LEU A 67 -0.30 -2.35 9.16
CA LEU A 67 0.73 -1.41 9.59
C LEU A 67 1.67 -2.10 10.57
N LEU A 68 2.84 -2.50 10.07
CA LEU A 68 3.92 -3.06 10.88
C LEU A 68 4.67 -1.93 11.61
N PRO A 69 4.80 -1.97 12.95
CA PRO A 69 5.55 -0.95 13.67
C PRO A 69 7.05 -1.11 13.41
N VAL A 70 7.71 -0.01 13.04
CA VAL A 70 9.18 0.08 13.06
C VAL A 70 9.61 0.52 14.45
N GLU A 71 10.48 -0.27 15.08
CA GLU A 71 10.86 -0.07 16.49
C GLU A 71 12.21 0.65 16.67
N ASP A 72 13.03 0.73 15.61
CA ASP A 72 14.35 1.37 15.64
C ASP A 72 14.45 2.56 14.67
N VAL A 73 15.13 3.62 15.10
CA VAL A 73 15.34 4.82 14.29
C VAL A 73 16.25 4.52 13.09
N ALA A 74 17.22 3.62 13.24
CA ALA A 74 18.14 3.26 12.16
C ALA A 74 17.40 2.61 10.98
N ASP A 75 16.37 1.80 11.24
CA ASP A 75 15.58 1.16 10.19
C ASP A 75 14.79 2.20 9.37
N VAL A 76 14.23 3.21 10.05
CA VAL A 76 13.55 4.34 9.39
C VAL A 76 14.54 5.15 8.55
N LEU A 77 15.73 5.44 9.08
CA LEU A 77 16.75 6.19 8.35
C LEU A 77 17.25 5.43 7.12
N ALA A 78 17.51 4.13 7.24
CA ALA A 78 17.89 3.28 6.11
C ALA A 78 16.83 3.29 5.01
N THR A 79 15.54 3.19 5.37
CA THR A 79 14.44 3.28 4.41
C THR A 79 14.41 4.64 3.69
N ILE A 80 14.69 5.73 4.40
CA ILE A 80 14.76 7.07 3.79
C ILE A 80 15.92 7.15 2.79
N ASP A 81 17.10 6.64 3.15
CA ASP A 81 18.27 6.65 2.29
C ASP A 81 18.01 5.84 1.00
N GLU A 82 17.42 4.65 1.11
CA GLU A 82 17.01 3.81 -0.04
C GLU A 82 16.05 4.55 -0.99
N LEU A 83 15.03 5.23 -0.44
CA LEU A 83 14.06 5.99 -1.23
C LEU A 83 14.67 7.22 -1.91
N GLN A 84 15.69 7.83 -1.30
CA GLN A 84 16.41 8.95 -1.93
C GLN A 84 17.26 8.47 -3.09
N GLU A 85 17.93 7.33 -2.95
CA GLU A 85 18.71 6.71 -4.03
C GLU A 85 17.82 6.35 -5.23
N GLU A 86 16.66 5.71 -5.00
CA GLU A 86 15.68 5.38 -6.06
C GLU A 86 15.22 6.64 -6.83
N TYR A 87 14.92 7.72 -6.10
CA TYR A 87 14.46 8.96 -6.70
C TYR A 87 15.55 9.65 -7.54
N GLU A 88 16.81 9.61 -7.10
CA GLU A 88 17.95 10.12 -7.87
C GLU A 88 18.17 9.31 -9.15
N GLU A 89 18.06 7.98 -9.09
CA GLU A 89 18.14 7.09 -10.26
C GLU A 89 17.03 7.38 -11.28
N ASP A 90 15.78 7.55 -10.83
CA ASP A 90 14.64 7.89 -11.69
C ASP A 90 14.82 9.26 -12.39
N GLU A 91 15.40 10.26 -11.71
CA GLU A 91 15.70 11.56 -12.33
C GLU A 91 16.84 11.48 -13.37
N GLU A 92 17.82 10.60 -13.18
CA GLU A 92 18.90 10.38 -14.15
C GLU A 92 18.44 9.62 -15.41
N GLU A 93 17.41 8.77 -15.30
CA GLU A 93 16.84 8.02 -16.43
C GLU A 93 15.78 8.79 -17.25
N ALA A 94 15.32 9.95 -16.78
CA ALA A 94 14.25 10.78 -17.40
C ALA A 94 14.73 11.82 -18.45
#